data_AF-A0A918SIZ1-F1
#
_entry.id   AF-A0A918SIZ1-F1
#
_cell.length_a   1.000
_cell.length_b   1.000
_cell.length_c   1.000
_cell.angle_alpha   90.00
_cell.angle_beta   90.00
_cell.angle_gamma   90.00
#
_symmetry.space_group_name_H-M   'P 1'
#
loop_
_entity.id
_entity.type
_entity.pdbx_description
1 polymer ?
#
loop_
_entity_poly.entity_id
_entity_poly.type
_entity_poly.pdbx_seq_one_letter_code
_entity_poly.pdbx_strand_id
1 'polypeptide(L)'
;MFNKNFKLILAGIIFALAIWQFIEGNIGNGIFLILLASIFIFLYFKNEMILMAFLRLRKQDFDGAKKWLDKIKDPEKALTKKQQGYYWYLHGLMVSQTNITQAEKFFKRAIKLGLSMDQDLAMAKLNLAGIAMTKRRKREAQMLLQEAKKLDKHKMLDEQIKMMKQQMKKI
;
A
#
# COMPACT_ATOMS: atom_id res chain seq x y z
N MET A 1 8.33 17.92 -1.82
CA MET A 1 8.26 16.80 -0.86
C MET A 1 8.84 17.32 0.45
N PHE A 2 8.08 17.36 1.55
CA PHE A 2 8.67 17.68 2.84
C PHE A 2 9.76 16.65 3.14
N ASN A 3 10.99 17.12 3.31
CA ASN A 3 12.13 16.27 3.62
C ASN A 3 11.78 15.43 4.86
N LYS A 4 12.05 14.13 4.82
CA LYS A 4 11.81 13.20 5.95
C LYS A 4 12.32 13.79 7.27
N ASN A 5 13.47 14.46 7.22
CA ASN A 5 14.11 15.10 8.35
C ASN A 5 13.30 16.28 8.95
N PHE A 6 12.57 17.04 8.12
CA PHE A 6 11.77 18.17 8.60
C PHE A 6 10.59 17.71 9.47
N LYS A 7 10.00 16.55 9.16
CA LYS A 7 8.93 15.96 9.96
C LYS A 7 9.43 15.51 11.35
N LEU A 8 10.66 14.99 11.43
CA LEU A 8 11.29 14.63 12.70
C LEU A 8 11.64 15.86 13.54
N ILE A 9 12.13 16.93 12.90
CA ILE A 9 12.40 18.21 13.58
C ILE A 9 11.10 18.79 14.15
N LEU A 10 10.02 18.81 13.37
CA LEU A 10 8.72 19.32 13.82
C LEU A 10 8.15 18.47 14.96
N ALA A 11 8.24 17.15 14.87
CA ALA A 11 7.81 16.24 15.94
C ALA A 11 8.64 16.47 17.23
N GLY A 12 9.95 16.68 17.10
CA GLY A 12 10.82 17.01 18.23
C GLY A 12 10.46 18.32 18.91
N ILE A 13 10.11 19.36 18.14
CA ILE A 13 9.66 20.66 18.67
C ILE A 13 8.33 20.50 19.43
N ILE A 14 7.36 19.79 18.86
CA ILE A 14 6.07 19.55 19.51
C ILE A 14 6.24 18.73 20.80
N PHE A 15 7.17 17.77 20.79
CA PHE A 15 7.48 16.97 21.98
C PHE A 15 8.14 17.82 23.08
N ALA A 16 9.06 18.71 22.72
CA ALA A 16 9.65 19.66 23.67
C ALA A 16 8.58 20.63 24.26
N LEU A 17 7.65 21.11 23.43
CA LEU A 17 6.52 21.92 23.88
C LEU A 17 5.57 21.14 24.80
N ALA A 18 5.38 19.85 24.57
CA ALA A 18 4.60 19.00 25.44
C ALA A 18 5.24 18.89 26.83
N ILE A 19 6.56 18.66 26.90
CA ILE A 19 7.32 18.63 28.16
C ILE A 19 7.18 19.96 28.90
N TRP A 20 7.28 21.09 28.20
CA TRP A 20 7.11 22.40 28.82
C TRP A 20 5.70 22.62 29.39
N GLN A 21 4.65 22.20 28.67
CA GLN A 21 3.26 22.24 29.16
C GLN A 21 3.03 21.36 30.40
N PHE A 22 3.76 20.23 30.54
CA PHE A 22 3.71 19.43 31.76
C PHE A 22 4.36 20.15 32.95
N ILE A 23 5.41 20.96 32.72
CA ILE A 23 6.07 21.75 33.78
C ILE A 23 5.16 22.88 34.27
N GLU A 24 4.40 23.52 33.37
CA GLU A 24 3.44 24.59 33.73
C GLU A 24 2.15 24.07 34.39
N GLY A 25 1.98 22.76 34.56
CA GLY A 25 0.81 22.15 35.22
C GLY A 25 -0.41 21.94 34.32
N ASN A 26 -0.30 22.24 33.01
CA ASN A 26 -1.34 22.07 32.01
C ASN A 26 -1.34 20.64 31.42
N ILE A 27 -1.65 19.66 32.27
CA ILE A 27 -1.56 18.22 31.96
C ILE A 27 -2.39 17.83 30.72
N GLY A 28 -3.58 18.41 30.55
CA GLY A 28 -4.45 18.13 29.40
C GLY A 28 -3.85 18.56 28.05
N ASN A 29 -3.21 19.73 28.01
CA ASN A 29 -2.56 20.24 26.81
C ASN A 29 -1.29 19.44 26.47
N GLY A 30 -0.53 19.03 27.49
CA GLY A 30 0.64 18.16 27.31
C GLY A 30 0.27 16.80 26.67
N ILE A 31 -0.80 16.15 27.16
CA ILE A 31 -1.30 14.90 26.58
C ILE A 31 -1.76 15.10 25.13
N PHE A 32 -2.47 16.19 24.84
CA PHE A 32 -2.91 16.51 23.48
C PHE A 32 -1.73 16.71 22.51
N LEU A 33 -0.68 17.42 22.95
CA LEU A 33 0.53 17.62 22.16
C LEU A 33 1.31 16.32 21.91
N ILE A 34 1.32 15.39 22.87
CA ILE A 34 1.91 14.05 22.67
C ILE A 34 1.12 13.25 21.61
N LEU A 35 -0.21 13.26 21.69
CA LEU A 35 -1.08 12.63 20.68
C LEU A 35 -0.84 13.23 19.29
N LEU A 36 -0.73 14.57 19.21
CA LEU A 36 -0.46 15.28 17.98
C LEU A 36 0.94 14.91 17.41
N ALA A 37 1.98 14.89 18.25
CA ALA A 37 3.32 14.47 17.85
C ALA A 37 3.34 13.01 17.34
N SER A 38 2.58 12.13 17.97
CA SER A 38 2.45 10.72 17.59
C SER A 38 1.85 10.56 16.18
N ILE A 39 0.92 11.42 15.78
CA ILE A 39 0.37 11.45 14.41
C ILE A 39 1.46 11.81 13.40
N PHE A 40 2.29 12.82 13.68
CA PHE A 40 3.40 13.20 12.78
C PHE A 40 4.46 12.11 12.65
N ILE A 41 4.76 11.39 13.74
CA ILE A 41 5.65 10.23 13.73
C ILE A 41 5.03 9.08 12.91
N PHE A 42 3.72 8.83 13.05
CA PHE A 42 3.03 7.82 12.24
C PHE A 42 3.06 8.15 10.75
N LEU A 43 2.81 9.42 10.40
CA LEU A 43 2.87 9.96 9.03
C LEU A 43 4.31 10.02 8.46
N TYR A 44 5.33 9.92 9.32
CA TYR A 44 6.71 9.73 8.89
C TYR A 44 6.94 8.30 8.37
N PHE A 45 6.41 7.28 9.06
CA PHE A 45 6.59 5.88 8.67
C PHE A 45 5.71 5.44 7.49
N LYS A 46 4.52 6.01 7.33
CA LYS A 46 3.61 5.75 6.20
C LYS A 46 3.65 6.93 5.23
N ASN A 47 4.14 6.73 4.01
CA ASN A 47 4.14 7.80 3.01
C ASN A 47 2.70 8.20 2.63
N GLU A 48 2.31 9.41 3.01
CA GLU A 48 1.01 10.03 2.74
C GLU A 48 0.58 9.92 1.28
N MET A 49 1.52 10.03 0.33
CA MET A 49 1.19 9.99 -1.11
C MET A 49 0.66 8.62 -1.53
N ILE A 50 1.23 7.53 -1.01
CA ILE A 50 0.77 6.17 -1.28
C ILE A 50 -0.61 5.95 -0.65
N LEU A 51 -0.82 6.44 0.58
CA LEU A 51 -2.10 6.33 1.26
C LEU A 51 -3.20 7.09 0.51
N MET A 52 -2.91 8.32 0.09
CA MET A 52 -3.85 9.14 -0.69
C MET A 52 -4.16 8.52 -2.05
N ALA A 53 -3.15 7.99 -2.74
CA ALA A 53 -3.34 7.27 -4.00
C ALA A 53 -4.21 6.01 -3.80
N PHE A 54 -3.98 5.24 -2.73
CA PHE A 54 -4.80 4.07 -2.41
C PHE A 54 -6.26 4.44 -2.10
N LEU A 55 -6.49 5.50 -1.31
CA LEU A 55 -7.85 5.97 -1.00
C LEU A 55 -8.61 6.46 -2.24
N ARG A 56 -7.90 7.13 -3.17
CA ARG A 56 -8.46 7.58 -4.45
C ARG A 56 -8.77 6.40 -5.36
N LEU A 57 -7.87 5.43 -5.45
CA LEU A 57 -8.05 4.22 -6.22
C LEU A 57 -9.25 3.40 -5.73
N ARG A 58 -9.46 3.32 -4.41
CA ARG A 58 -10.64 2.68 -3.81
C ARG A 58 -11.96 3.36 -4.19
N LYS A 59 -11.93 4.65 -4.51
CA LYS A 59 -13.08 5.42 -5.04
C LYS A 59 -13.17 5.37 -6.57
N GLN A 60 -12.39 4.51 -7.24
CA GLN A 60 -12.27 4.44 -8.70
C GLN A 60 -11.75 5.74 -9.36
N ASP A 61 -11.14 6.64 -8.58
CA ASP A 61 -10.54 7.88 -9.07
C ASP A 61 -9.09 7.61 -9.50
N PHE A 62 -8.93 7.07 -10.72
CA PHE A 62 -7.63 6.71 -11.30
C PHE A 62 -6.76 7.94 -11.62
N ASP A 63 -7.37 9.02 -12.11
CA ASP A 63 -6.65 10.25 -12.44
C ASP A 63 -6.10 10.93 -11.19
N GLY A 64 -6.90 11.00 -10.13
CA GLY A 64 -6.47 11.47 -8.82
C GLY A 64 -5.35 10.61 -8.25
N ALA A 65 -5.50 9.28 -8.31
CA ALA A 65 -4.46 8.36 -7.84
C ALA A 65 -3.14 8.53 -8.61
N LYS A 66 -3.20 8.66 -9.95
CA LYS A 66 -2.04 8.91 -10.79
C LYS A 66 -1.34 10.23 -10.44
N LYS A 67 -2.09 11.32 -10.27
CA LYS A 67 -1.52 12.62 -9.82
C LYS A 67 -0.78 12.52 -8.48
N TRP A 68 -1.24 11.68 -7.56
CA TRP A 68 -0.55 11.46 -6.28
C TRP A 68 0.69 10.58 -6.42
N LEU A 69 0.65 9.59 -7.31
CA LEU A 69 1.79 8.72 -7.59
C LEU A 69 2.87 9.44 -8.41
N ASP A 70 2.49 10.28 -9.37
CA ASP A 70 3.42 11.06 -10.21
C ASP A 70 4.18 12.13 -9.40
N LYS A 71 3.68 12.52 -8.22
CA LYS A 71 4.44 13.33 -7.27
C LYS A 71 5.67 12.59 -6.71
N ILE A 72 5.70 11.26 -6.80
CA ILE A 72 6.82 10.41 -6.40
C ILE A 72 7.74 10.24 -7.61
N LYS A 73 8.60 11.23 -7.83
CA LYS A 73 9.53 11.25 -8.96
C LYS A 73 10.56 10.09 -8.92
N ASP A 74 11.08 9.78 -7.73
CA ASP A 74 12.06 8.70 -7.53
C ASP A 74 11.59 7.72 -6.44
N PRO A 75 10.91 6.62 -6.81
CA PRO A 75 10.46 5.60 -5.86
C PRO A 75 11.62 4.98 -5.07
N GLU A 76 12.79 4.80 -5.69
CA GLU A 76 13.92 4.10 -5.07
C GLU A 76 14.63 4.92 -3.98
N LYS A 77 14.70 6.25 -4.15
CA LYS A 77 15.28 7.17 -3.16
C LYS A 77 14.26 7.66 -2.14
N ALA A 78 13.00 7.83 -2.56
CA ALA A 78 11.95 8.38 -1.72
C ALA A 78 11.32 7.35 -0.77
N LEU A 79 11.26 6.08 -1.17
CA LEU A 79 10.44 5.06 -0.50
C LEU A 79 11.29 3.93 0.06
N THR A 80 10.87 3.38 1.20
CA THR A 80 11.41 2.11 1.71
C THR A 80 11.01 0.96 0.79
N LYS A 81 11.73 -0.18 0.79
CA LYS A 81 11.43 -1.34 -0.08
C LYS A 81 9.95 -1.75 -0.05
N LYS A 82 9.35 -1.78 1.15
CA LYS A 82 7.92 -2.10 1.33
C LYS A 82 7.00 -1.05 0.71
N GLN A 83 7.33 0.24 0.86
CA GLN A 83 6.58 1.33 0.24
C GLN A 83 6.71 1.33 -1.29
N GLN A 84 7.88 0.96 -1.83
CA GLN A 84 8.04 0.73 -3.27
C GLN A 84 7.13 -0.41 -3.74
N GLY A 85 6.99 -1.48 -2.95
CA GLY A 85 6.03 -2.55 -3.19
C GLY A 85 4.60 -2.02 -3.40
N TYR A 86 4.12 -1.15 -2.51
CA TYR A 86 2.81 -0.51 -2.66
C TYR A 86 2.71 0.42 -3.87
N TYR A 87 3.77 1.16 -4.18
CA TYR A 87 3.81 2.03 -5.36
C TYR A 87 3.59 1.22 -6.65
N TRP A 88 4.32 0.12 -6.82
CA TRP A 88 4.17 -0.76 -7.99
C TRP A 88 2.85 -1.51 -7.99
N TYR A 89 2.34 -1.89 -6.82
CA TYR A 89 1.02 -2.52 -6.69
C TYR A 89 -0.10 -1.59 -7.19
N LEU A 90 -0.09 -0.31 -6.78
CA LEU A 90 -1.05 0.69 -7.23
C LEU A 90 -0.94 0.95 -8.74
N HIS A 91 0.27 1.07 -9.29
CA HIS A 91 0.48 1.15 -10.74
C HIS A 91 -0.04 -0.08 -11.49
N GLY A 92 0.16 -1.27 -10.93
CA GLY A 92 -0.39 -2.51 -11.48
C GLY A 92 -1.92 -2.50 -11.55
N LEU A 93 -2.59 -1.98 -10.52
CA LEU A 93 -4.05 -1.86 -10.49
C LEU A 93 -4.61 -0.81 -11.47
N MET A 94 -3.89 0.29 -11.72
CA MET A 94 -4.33 1.29 -12.70
C MET A 94 -4.16 0.77 -14.13
N VAL A 95 -3.03 0.09 -14.39
CA VAL A 95 -2.67 -0.38 -15.73
C VAL A 95 -3.35 -1.70 -16.08
N SER A 96 -3.91 -2.44 -15.11
CA SER A 96 -4.64 -3.69 -15.39
C SER A 96 -5.86 -3.48 -16.28
N GLN A 97 -6.45 -2.28 -16.29
CA GLN A 97 -7.59 -1.95 -17.15
C GLN A 97 -7.18 -1.68 -18.60
N THR A 98 -5.99 -1.13 -18.83
CA THR A 98 -5.54 -0.68 -20.16
C THR A 98 -4.54 -1.65 -20.79
N ASN A 99 -3.62 -2.20 -20.00
CA ASN A 99 -2.56 -3.07 -20.47
C ASN A 99 -2.21 -4.17 -19.45
N ILE A 100 -2.81 -5.33 -19.65
CA ILE A 100 -2.62 -6.55 -18.84
C ILE A 100 -1.14 -6.98 -18.77
N THR A 101 -0.36 -6.78 -19.84
CA THR A 101 1.05 -7.18 -19.88
C THR A 101 1.95 -6.26 -19.05
N GLN A 102 1.69 -4.96 -19.06
CA GLN A 102 2.39 -4.04 -18.18
C GLN A 102 1.99 -4.25 -16.71
N ALA A 103 0.70 -4.48 -16.46
CA ALA A 103 0.20 -4.78 -15.12
C ALA A 103 0.91 -6.00 -14.50
N GLU A 104 1.11 -7.08 -15.28
CA GLU A 104 1.85 -8.26 -14.83
C GLU A 104 3.26 -7.91 -14.33
N LYS A 105 4.00 -7.05 -15.06
CA LYS A 105 5.35 -6.61 -14.67
C LYS A 105 5.32 -5.83 -13.36
N PHE A 106 4.35 -4.94 -13.18
CA PHE A 106 4.21 -4.15 -11.96
C PHE A 106 3.83 -5.00 -10.76
N PHE A 107 2.89 -5.95 -10.90
CA PHE A 107 2.54 -6.87 -9.82
C PHE A 107 3.70 -7.79 -9.44
N LYS A 108 4.45 -8.33 -10.41
CA LYS A 108 5.65 -9.13 -10.14
C LYS A 108 6.71 -8.31 -9.39
N ARG A 109 6.93 -7.05 -9.79
CA ARG A 109 7.85 -6.13 -9.10
C ARG A 109 7.37 -5.82 -7.68
N ALA A 110 6.08 -5.58 -7.48
CA ALA A 110 5.48 -5.34 -6.18
C ALA A 110 5.66 -6.52 -5.22
N ILE A 111 5.37 -7.74 -5.69
CA ILE A 111 5.55 -8.98 -4.91
C ILE A 111 7.02 -9.21 -4.56
N LYS A 112 7.95 -8.97 -5.52
CA LYS A 112 9.40 -9.11 -5.29
C LYS A 112 9.92 -8.14 -4.22
N LEU A 113 9.42 -6.91 -4.21
CA LEU A 113 9.80 -5.89 -3.22
C LEU A 113 9.17 -6.14 -1.85
N GLY A 114 8.07 -6.90 -1.83
CA GLY A 114 7.30 -7.23 -0.63
C GLY A 114 6.35 -6.11 -0.22
N LEU A 115 5.15 -6.49 0.21
CA LEU A 115 4.19 -5.57 0.81
C LEU A 115 4.26 -5.71 2.34
N SER A 116 3.93 -4.64 3.06
CA SER A 116 4.01 -4.64 4.53
C SER A 116 3.00 -5.57 5.18
N MET A 117 1.88 -5.83 4.51
CA MET A 117 0.76 -6.58 5.05
C MET A 117 0.49 -7.83 4.19
N ASP A 118 0.35 -8.98 4.85
CA ASP A 118 0.09 -10.29 4.21
C ASP A 118 -1.18 -10.24 3.35
N GLN A 119 -2.20 -9.49 3.80
CA GLN A 119 -3.46 -9.31 3.09
C GLN A 119 -3.28 -8.57 1.75
N ASP A 120 -2.50 -7.51 1.73
CA ASP A 120 -2.22 -6.76 0.49
C ASP A 120 -1.38 -7.62 -0.47
N LEU A 121 -0.47 -8.43 0.08
CA LEU A 121 0.30 -9.40 -0.70
C LEU A 121 -0.62 -10.49 -1.28
N ALA A 122 -1.59 -10.99 -0.51
CA ALA A 122 -2.60 -11.94 -0.98
C ALA A 122 -3.42 -11.33 -2.13
N MET A 123 -3.84 -10.07 -1.99
CA MET A 123 -4.59 -9.35 -3.02
C MET A 123 -3.73 -9.10 -4.28
N ALA A 124 -2.43 -8.81 -4.14
CA ALA A 124 -1.52 -8.70 -5.28
C ALA A 124 -1.37 -10.02 -6.03
N LYS A 125 -1.22 -11.15 -5.31
CA LYS A 125 -1.16 -12.48 -5.92
C LYS A 125 -2.47 -12.89 -6.58
N LEU A 126 -3.61 -12.53 -5.98
CA LEU A 126 -4.94 -12.76 -6.55
C LEU A 126 -5.12 -12.02 -7.89
N ASN A 127 -4.78 -10.73 -7.93
CA ASN A 127 -4.83 -9.94 -9.17
C ASN A 127 -3.88 -10.50 -10.25
N LEU A 128 -2.67 -10.90 -9.85
CA LEU A 128 -1.72 -11.56 -10.76
C LEU A 128 -2.25 -12.90 -11.28
N ALA A 129 -2.94 -13.68 -10.44
CA ALA A 129 -3.59 -14.91 -10.87
C ALA A 129 -4.70 -14.63 -11.90
N GLY A 130 -5.46 -13.54 -11.73
CA GLY A 130 -6.48 -13.11 -12.70
C GLY A 130 -5.87 -12.78 -14.05
N ILE A 131 -4.77 -12.03 -14.04
CA ILE A 131 -3.98 -11.75 -15.25
C ILE A 131 -3.45 -13.05 -15.88
N ALA A 132 -2.88 -13.96 -15.09
CA ALA A 132 -2.39 -15.24 -15.59
C ALA A 132 -3.50 -16.09 -16.23
N MET A 133 -4.73 -16.04 -15.69
CA MET A 133 -5.89 -16.69 -16.30
C MET A 133 -6.26 -16.07 -17.66
N THR A 134 -6.28 -14.74 -17.79
CA THR A 134 -6.55 -14.09 -19.09
C THR A 134 -5.52 -14.48 -20.15
N LYS A 135 -4.27 -14.73 -19.73
CA LYS A 135 -3.17 -15.21 -20.59
C LYS A 135 -3.14 -16.72 -20.80
N ARG A 136 -4.20 -17.45 -20.40
CA ARG A 136 -4.32 -18.92 -20.47
C ARG A 136 -3.22 -19.70 -19.71
N ARG A 137 -2.56 -19.09 -18.72
CA ARG A 137 -1.53 -19.73 -17.89
C ARG A 137 -2.13 -20.37 -16.64
N LYS A 138 -2.89 -21.46 -16.83
CA LYS A 138 -3.61 -22.14 -15.73
C LYS A 138 -2.70 -22.58 -14.58
N ARG A 139 -1.53 -23.15 -14.87
CA ARG A 139 -0.61 -23.64 -13.81
C ARG A 139 -0.07 -22.51 -12.93
N GLU A 140 0.34 -21.39 -13.54
CA GLU A 140 0.79 -20.19 -12.82
C GLU A 140 -0.35 -19.61 -11.96
N ALA A 141 -1.55 -19.50 -12.52
CA ALA A 141 -2.73 -19.03 -11.80
C ALA A 141 -3.09 -19.92 -10.59
N GLN A 142 -3.02 -21.25 -10.71
CA GLN A 142 -3.30 -22.15 -9.59
C GLN A 142 -2.31 -21.98 -8.44
N MET A 143 -1.01 -21.87 -8.75
CA MET A 143 0.03 -21.65 -7.73
C MET A 143 -0.20 -20.33 -7.00
N LEU A 144 -0.45 -19.25 -7.75
CA LEU A 144 -0.72 -17.93 -7.19
C LEU A 144 -1.98 -17.90 -6.30
N LEU A 145 -3.05 -18.60 -6.70
CA LEU A 145 -4.27 -18.72 -5.88
C LEU A 145 -4.04 -19.50 -4.58
N GLN A 146 -3.21 -20.53 -4.60
CA GLN A 146 -2.85 -21.26 -3.38
C GLN A 146 -2.02 -20.39 -2.44
N GLU A 147 -1.04 -19.66 -2.97
CA GLU A 147 -0.25 -18.72 -2.19
C GLU A 147 -1.09 -17.58 -1.61
N ALA A 148 -2.01 -17.01 -2.39
CA ALA A 148 -2.94 -16.00 -1.93
C ALA A 148 -3.80 -16.54 -0.77
N LYS A 149 -4.33 -17.77 -0.90
CA LYS A 149 -5.11 -18.41 0.17
C LYS A 149 -4.31 -18.63 1.47
N LYS A 150 -3.02 -18.98 1.36
CA LYS A 150 -2.15 -19.14 2.54
C LYS A 150 -1.89 -17.83 3.27
N LEU A 151 -1.86 -16.71 2.53
CA LEU A 151 -1.63 -15.37 3.08
C LEU A 151 -2.92 -14.73 3.63
N ASP A 152 -4.09 -15.13 3.13
CA ASP A 152 -5.39 -14.65 3.60
C ASP A 152 -5.82 -15.32 4.92
N LYS A 153 -5.24 -14.83 6.03
CA LYS A 153 -5.54 -15.30 7.40
C LYS A 153 -6.97 -14.97 7.87
N HIS A 154 -7.63 -13.98 7.28
CA HIS A 154 -8.94 -13.50 7.69
C HIS A 154 -10.08 -13.95 6.77
N LYS A 155 -9.78 -14.80 5.78
CA LYS A 155 -10.74 -15.33 4.78
C LYS A 155 -11.50 -14.24 4.01
N MET A 156 -10.92 -13.04 3.90
CA MET A 156 -11.55 -11.89 3.24
C MET A 156 -11.58 -12.06 1.71
N LEU A 157 -10.72 -12.90 1.16
CA LEU A 157 -10.59 -13.17 -0.27
C LEU A 157 -11.10 -14.57 -0.64
N ASP A 158 -11.64 -15.35 0.30
CA ASP A 158 -12.01 -16.77 0.07
C ASP A 158 -13.11 -16.90 -1.01
N GLU A 159 -14.08 -15.98 -1.02
CA GLU A 159 -15.10 -15.91 -2.08
C GLU A 159 -14.49 -15.61 -3.45
N GLN A 160 -13.60 -14.61 -3.54
CA GLN A 160 -12.94 -14.23 -4.79
C GLN A 160 -12.06 -15.37 -5.33
N ILE A 161 -11.33 -16.04 -4.43
CA ILE A 161 -10.52 -17.22 -4.77
C ILE A 161 -11.41 -18.36 -5.27
N LYS A 162 -12.56 -18.62 -4.63
CA LYS A 162 -13.52 -19.64 -5.07
C LYS A 162 -14.08 -19.33 -6.46
N MET A 163 -14.52 -18.09 -6.68
CA MET A 163 -15.03 -17.64 -7.98
C MET A 163 -13.99 -17.81 -9.08
N MET A 164 -12.75 -17.38 -8.84
CA MET A 164 -11.67 -17.56 -9.80
C MET A 164 -11.39 -19.04 -10.07
N LYS A 165 -11.33 -19.90 -9.04
CA LYS A 165 -11.17 -21.34 -9.22
C LYS A 165 -12.28 -21.97 -10.05
N GLN A 166 -13.53 -21.51 -9.89
CA GLN A 166 -14.65 -21.97 -10.71
C GLN A 166 -14.50 -21.54 -12.17
N GLN A 167 -14.10 -20.28 -12.42
CA GLN A 167 -13.82 -19.80 -13.77
C GLN A 167 -12.68 -20.62 -14.43
N MET A 168 -11.64 -21.00 -13.68
CA MET A 168 -10.54 -21.83 -14.20
C MET A 168 -10.98 -23.22 -14.65
N LYS A 169 -12.07 -23.77 -14.10
CA LYS A 169 -12.62 -25.06 -14.50
C LYS A 169 -13.44 -24.99 -15.78
N LYS A 170 -13.92 -23.79 -16.16
CA LYS A 170 -14.74 -23.56 -17.36
C LYS A 170 -13.90 -23.23 -18.60
N ILE A 171 -12.70 -22.69 -18.40
CA ILE A 171 -11.63 -22.58 -19.41
C ILE A 171 -10.94 -23.94 -19.48
#